data_AF-A0A2N2MAV6-F1
#
_entry.id   AF-A0A2N2MAV6-F1
#
_cell.length_a   1.000
_cell.length_b   1.000
_cell.length_c   1.000
_cell.angle_alpha   90.00
_cell.angle_beta   90.00
_cell.angle_gamma   90.00
#
_symmetry.space_group_name_H-M   'P 1'
#
loop_
_entity.id
_entity.type
_entity.pdbx_description
1 polymer ?
#
loop_
_entity_poly.entity_id
_entity_poly.type
_entity_poly.pdbx_seq_one_letter_code
_entity_poly.pdbx_strand_id
1 'polypeptide(L)'
;MAEEIKTIEIPACQEHEGFYRIDVRLAWVCPECGGPRGEIYRIRSYDGSRCMMVDGWSNPCGHVDRYGDCRSEAKTNGLNVKISDGSLPATANL
;
A
#
# COMPACT_ATOMS: atom_id res chain seq x y z
N MET A 1 -13.99 -2.24 -16.91
CA MET A 1 -13.73 -3.00 -15.67
C MET A 1 -13.19 -1.99 -14.67
N ALA A 2 -13.83 -1.79 -13.52
CA ALA A 2 -13.28 -0.90 -12.51
C ALA A 2 -12.05 -1.57 -11.89
N GLU A 3 -10.90 -0.88 -11.86
CA GLU A 3 -9.75 -1.32 -11.09
C GLU A 3 -10.14 -1.35 -9.61
N GLU A 4 -10.11 -2.54 -9.01
CA GLU A 4 -10.38 -2.70 -7.59
C GLU A 4 -9.27 -2.01 -6.80
N ILE A 5 -9.61 -1.14 -5.85
CA ILE A 5 -8.61 -0.47 -5.00
C ILE A 5 -8.73 -1.05 -3.60
N LYS A 6 -7.61 -1.53 -3.05
CA LYS A 6 -7.55 -2.03 -1.67
C LYS A 6 -6.59 -1.23 -0.83
N THR A 7 -6.92 -1.12 0.46
CA THR A 7 -6.04 -0.61 1.49
C THR A 7 -5.34 -1.80 2.15
N ILE A 8 -4.01 -1.72 2.26
CA ILE A 8 -3.17 -2.73 2.91
C ILE A 8 -2.22 -2.07 3.90
N GLU A 9 -1.94 -2.77 5.00
CA GLU A 9 -0.98 -2.39 6.02
C GLU A 9 0.38 -3.06 5.74
N ILE A 10 1.41 -2.28 5.45
CA ILE A 10 2.75 -2.78 5.12
C ILE A 10 3.84 -2.12 5.99
N PRO A 11 5.07 -2.65 6.05
CA PRO A 11 6.17 -1.97 6.71
C PRO A 11 6.47 -0.61 6.10
N ALA A 12 6.56 0.43 6.94
CA ALA A 12 6.81 1.80 6.49
C ALA A 12 8.20 1.94 5.85
N CYS A 13 9.20 1.33 6.47
CA CYS A 13 10.61 1.31 6.09
C CYS A 13 11.12 -0.14 6.09
N GLN A 14 12.32 -0.38 5.54
CA GLN A 14 12.92 -1.71 5.57
C GLN A 14 13.30 -2.07 7.03
N GLU A 15 13.99 -1.16 7.70
CA GLU A 15 14.28 -1.21 9.13
C GLU A 15 13.07 -0.66 9.89
N HIS A 16 12.04 -1.49 10.06
CA HIS A 16 10.77 -1.07 10.66
C HIS A 16 10.73 -1.23 12.19
N GLU A 17 11.80 -1.75 12.80
CA GLU A 17 11.96 -1.93 14.25
C GLU A 17 10.84 -2.75 14.92
N GLY A 18 10.01 -3.45 14.15
CA GLY A 18 8.80 -4.12 14.65
C GLY A 18 7.63 -3.17 15.00
N PHE A 19 7.68 -1.89 14.62
CA PHE A 19 6.64 -0.92 14.95
C PHE A 19 6.14 -0.11 13.75
N TYR A 20 7.04 0.28 12.84
CA TYR A 20 6.72 1.22 11.77
C TYR A 20 5.98 0.55 10.62
N ARG A 21 4.68 0.84 10.55
CA ARG A 21 3.79 0.40 9.47
C ARG A 21 3.00 1.58 8.91
N ILE A 22 2.52 1.42 7.68
CA ILE A 22 1.68 2.40 6.99
C ILE A 22 0.56 1.67 6.27
N ASP A 23 -0.58 2.34 6.17
CA ASP A 23 -1.64 1.97 5.26
C ASP A 23 -1.37 2.56 3.87
N VAL A 24 -1.44 1.73 2.83
CA VAL A 24 -1.34 2.18 1.44
C VAL A 24 -2.52 1.66 0.63
N ARG A 25 -3.00 2.49 -0.28
CA ARG A 25 -4.05 2.19 -1.24
C ARG A 25 -3.42 1.87 -2.59
N LEU A 26 -3.68 0.68 -3.08
CA LEU A 26 -3.13 0.21 -4.35
C LEU A 26 -4.25 -0.29 -5.27
N ALA A 27 -4.06 -0.13 -6.58
CA ALA A 27 -4.86 -0.87 -7.55
C ALA A 27 -4.56 -2.36 -7.38
N TRP A 28 -5.58 -3.20 -7.36
CA TRP A 28 -5.46 -4.63 -7.03
C TRP A 28 -5.04 -5.46 -8.23
N VAL A 29 -4.02 -4.97 -8.92
CA VAL A 29 -3.43 -5.56 -10.13
C VAL A 29 -1.93 -5.70 -9.93
N CYS A 30 -1.37 -6.78 -10.48
CA CYS A 30 0.05 -7.07 -10.46
C CYS A 30 0.76 -6.06 -11.39
N PRO A 31 1.74 -5.29 -10.89
CA PRO A 31 2.40 -4.27 -11.70
C PRO A 31 3.24 -4.85 -12.86
N GLU A 32 3.61 -6.13 -12.77
CA GLU A 32 4.46 -6.80 -13.76
C GLU A 32 3.65 -7.31 -14.98
N CYS A 33 2.45 -7.85 -14.76
CA CYS A 33 1.67 -8.52 -15.80
C CYS A 33 0.24 -8.01 -15.97
N GLY A 34 -0.22 -7.11 -15.10
CA GLY A 34 -1.59 -6.58 -15.11
C GLY A 34 -2.67 -7.56 -14.65
N GLY A 35 -2.31 -8.80 -14.27
CA GLY A 35 -3.24 -9.77 -13.68
C GLY A 35 -3.69 -9.37 -12.26
N PRO A 36 -4.67 -10.04 -11.65
CA PRO A 36 -5.13 -9.68 -10.31
C PRO A 36 -4.07 -9.97 -9.23
N ARG A 37 -3.98 -9.10 -8.23
CA ARG A 37 -3.27 -9.43 -6.98
C ARG A 37 -4.04 -10.49 -6.18
N GLY A 38 -3.33 -11.26 -5.38
CA GLY A 38 -3.90 -12.36 -4.58
C GLY A 38 -4.84 -11.93 -3.46
N GLU A 39 -5.31 -12.90 -2.67
CA GLU A 39 -6.06 -12.62 -1.44
C GLU A 39 -5.13 -12.14 -0.33
N ILE A 40 -5.60 -11.16 0.46
CA ILE A 40 -4.85 -10.59 1.57
C ILE A 40 -4.96 -11.52 2.79
N TYR A 41 -3.82 -11.79 3.42
CA TYR A 41 -3.72 -12.51 4.70
C TYR A 41 -2.70 -11.83 5.62
N ARG A 42 -2.82 -12.08 6.92
CA ARG A 42 -1.90 -11.52 7.93
C ARG A 42 -0.62 -12.36 8.01
N ILE A 43 0.52 -11.69 7.90
CA ILE A 43 1.86 -12.28 7.95
C ILE A 43 2.75 -11.50 8.93
N ARG A 44 3.78 -12.17 9.47
CA ARG A 44 4.84 -11.51 10.26
C ARG A 44 5.94 -10.97 9.35
N SER A 45 6.20 -9.67 9.46
CA SER A 45 7.41 -9.04 8.93
C SER A 45 8.46 -8.96 10.04
N TYR A 46 9.71 -9.31 9.72
CA TYR A 46 10.80 -9.40 10.69
C TYR A 46 11.88 -8.37 10.38
N ASP A 47 12.33 -7.70 11.44
CA ASP A 47 13.47 -6.79 11.47
C ASP A 47 14.42 -7.26 12.58
N GLY A 48 15.33 -8.18 12.23
CA GLY A 48 16.12 -8.94 13.19
C GLY A 48 15.24 -9.81 14.10
N SER A 49 15.34 -9.62 15.42
CA SER A 49 14.51 -10.31 16.41
C SER A 49 13.15 -9.65 16.65
N ARG A 50 12.91 -8.47 16.07
CA ARG A 50 11.65 -7.74 16.21
C ARG A 50 10.72 -8.14 15.08
N CYS A 51 9.41 -8.23 15.36
CA CYS A 51 8.43 -8.57 14.35
C CYS A 51 7.12 -7.82 14.54
N MET A 52 6.38 -7.65 13.45
CA MET A 52 5.04 -7.08 13.47
C MET A 52 4.14 -7.78 12.46
N MET A 53 2.83 -7.72 12.70
CA MET A 53 1.84 -8.22 11.75
C MET A 53 1.60 -7.18 10.67
N VAL A 54 1.61 -7.62 9.42
CA VAL A 54 1.30 -6.82 8.22
C VAL A 54 0.45 -7.65 7.27
N ASP A 55 -0.02 -7.02 6.21
CA ASP A 55 -0.73 -7.68 5.13
C ASP A 55 0.25 -8.27 4.11
N GLY A 56 -0.02 -9.49 3.71
CA GLY A 56 0.68 -10.22 2.65
C GLY A 56 -0.33 -10.85 1.70
N TRP A 57 0.12 -11.16 0.50
CA TRP A 57 -0.69 -11.81 -0.52
C TRP A 57 0.22 -12.63 -1.44
N SER A 58 -0.36 -13.56 -2.17
CA SER A 58 0.34 -14.36 -3.18
C SER A 58 -0.36 -14.21 -4.52
N ASN A 59 0.31 -13.59 -5.50
CA ASN A 59 -0.30 -13.38 -6.80
C ASN A 59 -0.44 -14.70 -7.55
N PRO A 60 -1.60 -15.00 -8.16
CA PRO A 60 -1.80 -16.20 -8.97
C PRO A 60 -0.84 -16.29 -10.17
N CYS A 61 -0.33 -15.15 -10.65
CA CYS A 61 0.66 -15.09 -11.72
C CYS A 61 2.08 -15.51 -11.29
N GLY A 62 2.33 -15.69 -9.98
CA GLY A 62 3.64 -16.08 -9.44
C GLY A 62 4.62 -14.92 -9.19
N HIS A 63 4.33 -13.70 -9.66
CA HIS A 63 5.15 -12.53 -9.33
C HIS A 63 5.01 -12.14 -7.86
N VAL A 64 6.12 -11.71 -7.25
CA VAL A 64 6.17 -11.31 -5.85
C VAL A 64 6.19 -9.79 -5.75
N ASP A 65 5.20 -9.25 -5.05
CA ASP A 65 5.17 -7.83 -4.70
C ASP A 65 6.06 -7.59 -3.48
N ARG A 66 7.15 -6.86 -3.68
CA ARG A 66 7.97 -6.42 -2.55
C ARG A 66 7.37 -5.17 -1.94
N TYR A 67 7.38 -5.08 -0.62
CA TYR A 67 6.88 -3.88 0.08
C TYR A 67 7.61 -2.59 -0.32
N GLY A 68 8.88 -2.66 -0.76
CA GLY A 68 9.60 -1.54 -1.38
C GLY A 68 8.88 -0.97 -2.61
N ASP A 69 8.47 -1.85 -3.51
CA ASP A 69 7.77 -1.48 -4.74
C ASP A 69 6.35 -1.00 -4.44
N CYS A 70 5.63 -1.64 -3.50
CA CYS A 70 4.31 -1.17 -3.05
C CYS A 70 4.35 0.26 -2.50
N ARG A 71 5.40 0.62 -1.75
CA ARG A 71 5.60 2.00 -1.26
C ARG A 71 5.88 2.98 -2.39
N SER A 72 6.64 2.55 -3.41
CA SER A 72 6.93 3.38 -4.58
C SER A 72 5.68 3.59 -5.42
N GLU A 73 4.89 2.55 -5.65
CA GLU A 73 3.58 2.62 -6.31
C GLU A 73 2.63 3.55 -5.55
N ALA A 74 2.54 3.40 -4.23
CA ALA A 74 1.69 4.26 -3.40
C ALA A 74 2.03 5.76 -3.54
N LYS A 75 3.31 6.10 -3.71
CA LYS A 75 3.77 7.49 -3.91
C LYS A 75 3.35 8.07 -5.26
N THR A 76 3.26 7.25 -6.31
CA THR A 76 3.07 7.71 -7.69
C THR A 76 1.66 7.45 -8.24
N ASN A 77 0.89 6.53 -7.64
CA ASN A 77 -0.41 6.11 -8.15
C ASN A 77 -1.56 7.12 -7.92
N GLY A 78 -1.31 8.21 -7.18
CA GLY A 78 -2.33 9.24 -6.90
C GLY A 78 -3.46 8.80 -5.95
N LEU A 79 -3.43 7.56 -5.43
CA LEU A 79 -4.46 7.02 -4.52
C LEU A 79 -4.20 7.38 -3.05
N ASN A 80 -2.96 7.77 -2.73
CA ASN A 80 -2.45 8.01 -1.38
C ASN A 80 -2.14 9.49 -1.14
N VAL A 81 -2.98 10.38 -1.66
CA VAL A 81 -2.85 11.81 -1.41
C VAL A 81 -2.97 12.09 0.08
N LYS A 82 -2.00 12.82 0.62
CA LYS A 82 -2.15 13.41 1.95
C LYS A 82 -3.32 14.37 1.84
N ILE A 83 -4.40 14.09 2.57
CA ILE A 83 -5.45 15.09 2.76
C ILE A 83 -4.77 16.23 3.51
N SER A 84 -4.35 17.26 2.78
CA SER A 84 -4.02 18.54 3.37
C SER A 84 -5.30 19.02 4.04
N ASP A 85 -5.24 19.15 5.37
CA ASP A 85 -6.29 19.71 6.20
C ASP A 85 -6.91 20.98 5.57
N GLY A 86 -8.23 21.08 5.66
CA GLY A 86 -9.07 21.83 4.74
C GLY A 86 -8.80 23.33 4.61
N SER A 87 -8.51 23.77 3.38
CA SER A 87 -8.92 25.10 2.91
C SER A 87 -10.04 24.93 1.89
N LEU A 88 -11.24 25.35 2.28
CA LEU A 88 -12.40 25.54 1.41
C LEU A 88 -11.98 26.37 0.18
N PRO A 89 -12.51 26.11 -1.03
CA PRO A 89 -12.44 27.11 -2.08
C PRO A 89 -13.26 28.31 -1.61
N ALA A 90 -12.60 29.42 -1.32
CA ALA A 90 -13.26 30.70 -1.07
C ALA A 90 -13.90 31.18 -2.38
N THR A 91 -15.06 30.62 -2.73
CA THR A 91 -16.02 31.31 -3.60
C THR A 91 -16.82 32.26 -2.70
N ALA A 92 -16.28 33.44 -2.49
CA ALA A 92 -17.07 34.61 -2.13
C ALA A 92 -16.99 35.60 -3.29
N ASN A 93 -17.86 35.40 -4.27
CA ASN A 93 -18.39 36.49 -5.09
C ASN A 93 -19.54 37.10 -4.28
N LEU A 94 -19.34 38.31 -3.73
CA LEU A 94 -20.16 39.52 -3.93
C LEU A 94 -19.64 40.65 -3.03
#